data_AF-A0A6P0TPK6-F1
#
_entry.id   AF-A0A6P0TPK6-F1
#
_cell.length_a   1.000
_cell.length_b   1.000
_cell.length_c   1.000
_cell.angle_alpha   90.00
_cell.angle_beta   90.00
_cell.angle_gamma   90.00
#
_symmetry.space_group_name_H-M   'P 1'
#
loop_
_entity.id
_entity.type
_entity.pdbx_description
1 polymer ?
#
loop_
_entity_poly.entity_id
_entity_poly.type
_entity_poly.pdbx_seq_one_letter_code
_entity_poly.pdbx_strand_id
1 'polypeptide(L)'
;MKTSEVQLERLKESYQRAKDLQKRLEESFATLQDASVFLKKFINGLKKIGLLSSDELREELESSLYAVENILVEYGNSSIENIVIYSPEETALRNLYREGQIEPLGIHGEGLLKLIKVLANDESGIPMETIKESLTALGWFEDIEVSNSKVGFAEEERISIFDRFTRSWFDQRSANEGFLFVLFYTALMVSKDTPSIFAIDNMDASLNPKLCTKIITDMVKLAQQFDKQCFLTAHNPAVLDGIDLGDDEQRLFVVSRNRKGHTRVKRIGIEDKPFSATGEDLKLSEAFLRGYLGGLPKNF
;
A
#
# COMPACT_ATOMS: atom_id res chain seq x y z
N MET A 1 7.08 -34.57 -50.85
CA MET A 1 8.09 -33.52 -51.11
C MET A 1 7.51 -32.12 -51.30
N LYS A 2 6.30 -31.91 -51.87
CA LYS A 2 5.73 -30.56 -52.07
C LYS A 2 5.29 -29.81 -50.80
N THR A 3 5.07 -30.49 -49.67
CA THR A 3 4.54 -29.89 -48.43
C THR A 3 5.61 -29.17 -47.61
N SER A 4 6.88 -29.58 -47.71
CA SER A 4 8.00 -28.96 -46.98
C SER A 4 8.48 -27.66 -47.63
N GLU A 5 8.41 -27.54 -48.96
CA GLU A 5 8.79 -26.31 -49.67
C GLU A 5 7.84 -25.16 -49.36
N VAL A 6 6.52 -25.40 -49.37
CA VAL A 6 5.51 -24.38 -49.05
C VAL A 6 5.61 -23.91 -47.59
N GLN A 7 5.93 -24.81 -46.65
CA GLN A 7 6.17 -24.44 -45.25
C GLN A 7 7.47 -23.65 -45.08
N LEU A 8 8.53 -24.01 -45.79
CA LEU A 8 9.81 -23.29 -45.77
C LEU A 8 9.68 -21.89 -46.38
N GLU A 9 8.87 -21.74 -47.43
CA GLU A 9 8.63 -20.47 -48.11
C GLU A 9 7.79 -19.51 -47.25
N ARG A 10 6.77 -20.05 -46.56
CA ARG A 10 6.04 -19.30 -45.52
C ARG A 10 6.93 -18.91 -44.34
N LEU A 11 7.89 -19.76 -43.96
CA LEU A 11 8.86 -19.44 -42.92
C LEU A 11 9.81 -18.32 -43.35
N LYS A 12 10.27 -18.35 -44.60
CA LYS A 12 11.13 -17.31 -45.19
C LYS A 12 10.40 -15.98 -45.33
N GLU A 13 9.14 -15.98 -45.75
CA GLU A 13 8.31 -14.77 -45.77
C GLU A 13 8.06 -14.23 -44.37
N SER A 14 7.84 -15.11 -43.39
CA SER A 14 7.65 -14.71 -41.98
C SER A 14 8.94 -14.14 -41.38
N TYR A 15 10.10 -14.73 -41.70
CA TYR A 15 11.41 -14.24 -41.30
C TYR A 15 11.73 -12.88 -41.94
N GLN A 16 11.41 -12.70 -43.22
CA GLN A 16 11.65 -11.43 -43.91
C GLN A 16 10.72 -10.31 -43.40
N ARG A 17 9.45 -10.64 -43.09
CA ARG A 17 8.54 -9.72 -42.39
C ARG A 17 9.02 -9.37 -41.00
N ALA A 18 9.60 -10.31 -40.26
CA ALA A 18 10.18 -10.04 -38.94
C ALA A 18 11.41 -9.11 -39.04
N LYS A 19 12.25 -9.28 -40.07
CA LYS A 19 13.42 -8.43 -40.33
C LYS A 19 13.04 -7.01 -40.75
N ASP A 20 12.02 -6.87 -41.59
CA ASP A 20 11.47 -5.55 -41.96
C ASP A 20 10.76 -4.89 -40.77
N LEU A 21 10.11 -5.67 -39.90
CA LEU A 21 9.57 -5.17 -38.63
C LEU A 21 10.69 -4.68 -37.71
N GLN A 22 11.78 -5.45 -37.56
CA GLN A 22 12.94 -5.07 -36.76
C GLN A 22 13.58 -3.78 -37.25
N LYS A 23 13.73 -3.62 -38.57
CA LYS A 23 14.25 -2.39 -39.16
C LYS A 23 13.31 -1.19 -38.93
N ARG A 24 11.99 -1.41 -39.02
CA ARG A 24 10.99 -0.38 -38.67
C ARG A 24 11.00 -0.06 -37.18
N LEU A 25 11.24 -1.04 -36.31
CA LEU A 25 11.40 -0.86 -34.86
C LEU A 25 12.62 0.03 -34.57
N GLU A 26 13.77 -0.23 -35.19
CA GLU A 26 14.98 0.62 -35.10
C GLU A 26 14.74 2.06 -35.58
N GLU A 27 13.85 2.27 -36.55
CA GLU A 27 13.51 3.58 -37.12
C GLU A 27 12.38 4.33 -36.36
N SER A 28 11.59 3.66 -35.49
CA SER A 28 10.36 4.22 -34.91
C SER A 28 10.35 4.44 -33.39
N PHE A 29 11.39 4.06 -32.66
CA PHE A 29 11.43 4.26 -31.21
C PHE A 29 11.86 5.67 -30.82
N ALA A 30 10.90 6.59 -30.78
CA ALA A 30 11.07 7.89 -30.11
C ALA A 30 10.87 7.80 -28.59
N THR A 31 10.09 6.83 -28.07
CA THR A 31 9.92 6.59 -26.63
C THR A 31 9.69 5.11 -26.29
N LEU A 32 10.04 4.69 -25.06
CA LEU A 32 9.85 3.31 -24.55
C LEU A 32 8.36 2.88 -24.48
N GLN A 33 7.43 3.86 -24.41
CA GLN A 33 6.00 3.61 -24.26
C GLN A 33 5.39 3.01 -25.53
N ASP A 34 5.92 3.38 -26.70
CA ASP A 34 5.56 2.84 -28.01
C ASP A 34 5.94 1.36 -28.15
N ALA A 35 7.04 0.93 -27.51
CA ALA A 35 7.49 -0.47 -27.50
C ALA A 35 6.52 -1.40 -26.73
N SER A 36 6.00 -0.94 -25.60
CA SER A 36 5.01 -1.68 -24.78
C SER A 36 3.69 -1.89 -25.54
N VAL A 37 3.14 -0.83 -26.14
CA VAL A 37 1.90 -0.89 -26.92
C VAL A 37 2.05 -1.82 -28.12
N PHE A 38 3.21 -1.78 -28.77
CA PHE A 38 3.54 -2.66 -29.89
C PHE A 38 3.62 -4.14 -29.45
N LEU A 39 4.35 -4.46 -28.38
CA LEU A 39 4.46 -5.83 -27.86
C LEU A 39 3.10 -6.43 -27.51
N LYS A 40 2.21 -5.63 -26.89
CA LYS A 40 0.82 -6.02 -26.62
C LYS A 40 0.04 -6.36 -27.90
N LYS A 41 0.16 -5.53 -28.94
CA LYS A 41 -0.48 -5.80 -30.25
C LYS A 41 0.11 -7.04 -30.93
N PHE A 42 1.42 -7.23 -30.87
CA PHE A 42 2.11 -8.38 -31.46
C PHE A 42 1.67 -9.70 -30.81
N ILE A 43 1.65 -9.76 -29.47
CA ILE A 43 1.22 -10.96 -28.73
C ILE A 43 -0.26 -11.26 -28.99
N ASN A 44 -1.12 -10.24 -29.05
CA ASN A 44 -2.53 -10.43 -29.43
C ASN A 44 -2.69 -10.91 -30.88
N GLY A 45 -1.81 -10.48 -31.79
CA GLY A 45 -1.73 -11.02 -33.15
C GLY A 45 -1.39 -12.51 -33.15
N LEU A 46 -0.37 -12.92 -32.40
CA LEU A 46 0.02 -14.34 -32.27
C LEU A 46 -1.09 -15.20 -31.66
N LYS A 47 -1.84 -14.69 -30.68
CA LYS A 47 -3.04 -15.35 -30.11
C LYS A 47 -4.10 -15.61 -31.18
N LYS A 48 -4.39 -14.63 -32.04
CA LYS A 48 -5.39 -14.76 -33.11
C LYS A 48 -5.03 -15.77 -34.20
N ILE A 49 -3.74 -15.96 -34.47
CA ILE A 49 -3.27 -16.82 -35.58
C ILE A 49 -3.03 -18.28 -35.08
N GLY A 50 -3.28 -18.57 -33.80
CA GLY A 50 -3.20 -19.93 -33.25
C GLY A 50 -1.77 -20.48 -33.09
N LEU A 51 -0.74 -19.64 -33.28
CA LEU A 51 0.68 -19.99 -33.17
C LEU A 51 1.16 -20.19 -31.73
N LEU A 52 0.35 -19.84 -30.74
CA LEU A 52 0.62 -20.07 -29.32
C LEU A 52 0.10 -21.44 -28.88
N SER A 53 0.67 -22.49 -29.49
CA SER A 53 0.28 -23.89 -29.30
C SER A 53 1.06 -24.62 -28.19
N SER A 54 2.14 -24.04 -27.65
CA SER A 54 2.80 -24.53 -26.44
C SER A 54 2.70 -23.54 -25.28
N ASP A 55 2.43 -24.05 -24.09
CA ASP A 55 2.35 -23.23 -22.87
C ASP A 55 3.70 -22.56 -22.54
N GLU A 56 4.82 -23.17 -22.92
CA GLU A 56 6.16 -22.60 -22.75
C GLU A 56 6.36 -21.28 -23.53
N LEU A 57 5.93 -21.23 -24.80
CA LEU A 57 6.04 -20.00 -25.61
C LEU A 57 5.14 -18.87 -25.09
N ARG A 58 3.99 -19.20 -24.49
CA ARG A 58 3.12 -18.21 -23.84
C ARG A 58 3.79 -17.63 -22.60
N GLU A 59 4.35 -18.48 -21.74
CA GLU A 59 5.03 -18.04 -20.53
C GLU A 59 6.26 -17.16 -20.82
N GLU A 60 7.02 -17.48 -21.87
CA GLU A 60 8.24 -16.74 -22.24
C GLU A 60 7.91 -15.35 -22.81
N LEU A 61 6.85 -15.24 -23.61
CA LEU A 61 6.36 -13.95 -24.12
C LEU A 61 5.74 -13.07 -23.02
N GLU A 62 4.99 -13.65 -22.09
CA GLU A 62 4.47 -12.91 -20.93
C GLU A 62 5.59 -12.43 -20.01
N SER A 63 6.64 -13.24 -19.84
CA SER A 63 7.82 -12.85 -19.06
C SER A 63 8.60 -11.72 -19.74
N SER A 64 8.67 -11.73 -21.08
CA SER A 64 9.32 -10.67 -21.86
C SER A 64 8.54 -9.36 -21.83
N LEU A 65 7.21 -9.41 -21.91
CA LEU A 65 6.34 -8.25 -21.68
C LEU A 65 6.58 -7.63 -20.31
N TYR A 66 6.62 -8.48 -19.27
CA TYR A 66 6.85 -8.05 -17.90
C TYR A 66 8.22 -7.37 -17.73
N ALA A 67 9.28 -7.89 -18.37
CA ALA A 67 10.60 -7.27 -18.34
C ALA A 67 10.60 -5.86 -18.98
N VAL A 68 9.89 -5.68 -20.10
CA VAL A 68 9.77 -4.37 -20.77
C VAL A 68 8.93 -3.39 -19.94
N GLU A 69 7.87 -3.86 -19.30
CA GLU A 69 7.08 -3.05 -18.37
C GLU A 69 7.92 -2.62 -17.15
N ASN A 70 8.80 -3.48 -16.64
CA ASN A 70 9.72 -3.11 -15.55
C ASN A 70 10.73 -2.04 -15.96
N ILE A 71 11.32 -2.14 -17.16
CA ILE A 71 12.23 -1.10 -17.69
C ILE A 71 11.48 0.24 -17.85
N LEU A 72 10.22 0.20 -18.29
CA LEU A 72 9.38 1.39 -18.38
C LEU A 72 9.09 2.03 -17.03
N VAL A 73 8.85 1.22 -16.00
CA VAL A 73 8.71 1.69 -14.62
C VAL A 73 10.02 2.31 -14.14
N GLU A 74 11.15 1.66 -14.39
CA GLU A 74 12.49 2.14 -14.01
C GLU A 74 12.84 3.50 -14.65
N TYR A 75 12.44 3.73 -15.90
CA TYR A 75 12.62 5.03 -16.59
C TYR A 75 11.57 6.08 -16.22
N GLY A 76 10.40 5.69 -15.71
CA GLY A 76 9.34 6.60 -15.24
C GLY A 76 9.44 6.97 -13.76
N ASN A 77 10.44 6.45 -13.04
CA ASN A 77 10.42 6.29 -11.59
C ASN A 77 10.95 7.46 -10.75
N SER A 78 11.25 8.62 -11.32
CA SER A 78 11.78 9.75 -10.52
C SER A 78 10.88 10.16 -9.34
N SER A 79 9.60 9.78 -9.36
CA SER A 79 8.63 10.03 -8.27
C SER A 79 8.52 8.88 -7.24
N ILE A 80 8.96 7.66 -7.57
CA ILE A 80 8.88 6.48 -6.68
C ILE A 80 10.20 6.25 -5.92
N GLU A 81 11.31 6.80 -6.41
CA GLU A 81 12.65 6.71 -5.77
C GLU A 81 12.69 7.21 -4.31
N ASN A 82 11.72 8.03 -3.89
CA ASN A 82 11.70 8.64 -2.55
C ASN A 82 10.50 8.21 -1.68
N ILE A 83 9.84 7.08 -1.96
CA ILE A 83 8.78 6.57 -1.08
C ILE A 83 9.38 6.20 0.28
N VAL A 84 8.81 6.76 1.35
CA VAL A 84 9.12 6.40 2.73
C VAL A 84 8.25 5.23 3.16
N ILE A 85 8.86 4.20 3.75
CA ILE A 85 8.18 3.05 4.33
C ILE A 85 8.28 3.17 5.85
N TYR A 86 7.16 3.45 6.49
CA TYR A 86 7.04 3.51 7.94
C TYR A 86 6.80 2.09 8.51
N SER A 87 7.46 1.79 9.62
CA SER A 87 7.28 0.55 10.38
C SER A 87 7.35 0.92 11.86
N PRO A 88 6.26 1.46 12.43
CA PRO A 88 6.27 2.03 13.78
C PRO A 88 6.59 0.98 14.83
N GLU A 89 7.42 1.37 15.80
CA GLU A 89 7.81 0.50 16.91
C GLU A 89 7.36 1.10 18.25
N GLU A 90 6.82 0.27 19.14
CA GLU A 90 6.41 0.70 20.47
C GLU A 90 7.54 1.43 21.22
N THR A 91 8.77 0.91 21.14
CA THR A 91 9.91 1.49 21.87
C THR A 91 10.26 2.89 21.39
N ALA A 92 10.12 3.18 20.10
CA ALA A 92 10.32 4.51 19.53
C ALA A 92 9.17 5.45 19.90
N LEU A 93 7.93 4.99 19.76
CA LEU A 93 6.73 5.78 20.08
C LEU A 93 6.61 6.16 21.56
N ARG A 94 7.14 5.34 22.48
CA ARG A 94 7.21 5.67 23.91
C ARG A 94 8.31 6.67 24.25
N ASN A 95 9.38 6.73 23.46
CA ASN A 95 10.54 7.56 23.72
C ASN A 95 10.51 8.88 22.92
N LEU A 96 9.86 9.89 23.49
CA LEU A 96 9.66 11.18 22.83
C LEU A 96 10.92 12.02 22.59
N TYR A 97 12.06 11.63 23.17
CA TYR A 97 13.35 12.33 22.98
C TYR A 97 14.21 11.70 21.90
N ARG A 98 13.79 10.56 21.35
CA ARG A 98 14.50 9.91 20.26
C ARG A 98 14.18 10.65 18.97
N GLU A 99 15.21 11.24 18.37
CA GLU A 99 15.14 11.82 17.03
C GLU A 99 15.54 10.77 16.00
N GLY A 100 14.80 10.75 14.88
CA GLY A 100 15.07 9.88 13.74
C GLY A 100 16.06 10.53 12.77
N GLN A 101 16.55 9.76 11.81
CA GLN A 101 17.33 10.31 10.69
C GLN A 101 16.44 11.10 9.70
N ILE A 102 15.13 10.83 9.72
CA ILE A 102 14.12 11.50 8.90
C ILE A 102 13.30 12.42 9.81
N GLU A 103 13.15 13.67 9.40
CA GLU A 103 12.36 14.68 10.08
C GLU A 103 11.09 15.03 9.28
N PRO A 104 10.00 15.46 9.94
CA PRO A 104 9.85 15.55 11.40
C PRO A 104 9.49 14.21 12.07
N LEU A 105 9.19 13.17 11.28
CA LEU A 105 8.75 11.87 11.78
C LEU A 105 9.63 10.75 11.19
N GLY A 106 10.34 10.04 12.06
CA GLY A 106 11.16 8.89 11.71
C GLY A 106 10.32 7.68 11.32
N ILE A 107 10.94 6.73 10.61
CA ILE A 107 10.25 5.55 10.08
C ILE A 107 9.67 4.65 11.18
N HIS A 108 10.22 4.67 12.40
CA HIS A 108 9.72 3.89 13.54
C HIS A 108 8.84 4.71 14.48
N GLY A 109 8.59 5.99 14.18
CA GLY A 109 7.82 6.90 15.04
C GLY A 109 8.67 7.84 15.90
N GLU A 110 9.99 7.91 15.65
CA GLU A 110 10.84 8.94 16.26
C GLU A 110 10.34 10.35 15.90
N GLY A 111 10.48 11.30 16.83
CA GLY A 111 10.03 12.68 16.58
C GLY A 111 8.50 12.90 16.66
N LEU A 112 7.70 11.92 17.05
CA LEU A 112 6.24 12.06 17.14
C LEU A 112 5.81 13.26 18.02
N LEU A 113 6.45 13.49 19.17
CA LEU A 113 6.13 14.66 20.02
C LEU A 113 6.32 15.98 19.28
N LYS A 114 7.45 16.11 18.57
CA LYS A 114 7.78 17.30 17.78
C LYS A 114 6.71 17.53 16.72
N LEU A 115 6.30 16.47 16.02
CA LEU A 115 5.22 16.55 15.05
C LEU A 115 3.90 16.98 15.69
N ILE A 116 3.46 16.33 16.78
CA ILE A 116 2.22 16.70 17.48
C ILE A 116 2.25 18.16 17.93
N LYS A 117 3.40 18.65 18.39
CA LYS A 117 3.57 20.07 18.75
C LYS A 117 3.40 21.00 17.55
N VAL A 118 3.95 20.64 16.39
CA VAL A 118 3.74 21.43 15.16
C VAL A 118 2.25 21.44 14.79
N LEU A 119 1.59 20.29 14.85
CA LEU A 119 0.16 20.16 14.53
C LEU A 119 -0.74 20.90 15.52
N ALA A 120 -0.39 20.91 16.82
CA ALA A 120 -1.12 21.64 17.85
C ALA A 120 -1.00 23.16 17.71
N ASN A 121 0.05 23.65 17.03
CA ASN A 121 0.26 25.07 16.73
C ASN A 121 -0.21 25.47 15.32
N ASP A 122 -0.83 24.56 14.56
CA ASP A 122 -1.38 24.88 13.26
C ASP A 122 -2.54 25.89 13.40
N GLU A 123 -2.51 26.96 12.61
CA GLU A 123 -3.45 28.09 12.73
C GLU A 123 -4.92 27.67 12.53
N SER A 124 -5.16 26.61 11.75
CA SER A 124 -6.52 26.12 11.49
C SER A 124 -7.10 25.32 12.64
N GLY A 125 -6.27 24.72 13.49
CA GLY A 125 -6.68 23.73 14.50
C GLY A 125 -7.16 22.38 13.96
N ILE A 126 -7.44 22.29 12.65
CA ILE A 126 -8.03 21.13 11.97
C ILE A 126 -7.21 19.84 12.21
N PRO A 127 -5.86 19.84 12.09
CA PRO A 127 -5.10 18.61 12.30
C PRO A 127 -5.25 18.04 13.71
N MET A 128 -5.25 18.90 14.73
CA MET A 128 -5.36 18.48 16.11
C MET A 128 -6.77 18.02 16.47
N GLU A 129 -7.81 18.69 15.94
CA GLU A 129 -9.20 18.24 16.06
C GLU A 129 -9.39 16.86 15.43
N THR A 130 -8.86 16.66 14.23
CA THR A 130 -8.91 15.38 13.50
C THR A 130 -8.20 14.25 14.27
N ILE A 131 -7.07 14.55 14.92
CA ILE A 131 -6.38 13.61 15.80
C ILE A 131 -7.27 13.21 16.98
N LYS A 132 -7.87 14.17 17.67
CA LYS A 132 -8.76 13.90 18.80
C LYS A 132 -9.96 13.06 18.36
N GLU A 133 -10.58 13.40 17.23
CA GLU A 133 -11.69 12.64 16.67
C GLU A 133 -11.32 11.19 16.36
N SER A 134 -10.18 10.95 15.72
CA SER A 134 -9.71 9.60 15.39
C SER A 134 -9.42 8.77 16.65
N LEU A 135 -8.82 9.40 17.68
CA LEU A 135 -8.56 8.76 18.97
C LEU A 135 -9.83 8.38 19.74
N THR A 136 -11.00 8.97 19.45
CA THR A 136 -12.27 8.54 20.07
C THR A 136 -12.67 7.11 19.74
N ALA A 137 -12.05 6.49 18.73
CA ALA A 137 -12.17 5.05 18.48
C ALA A 137 -11.74 4.21 19.69
N LEU A 138 -10.89 4.77 20.56
CA LEU A 138 -10.51 4.21 21.85
C LEU A 138 -11.50 4.73 22.89
N GLY A 139 -12.47 3.91 23.30
CA GLY A 139 -13.61 4.37 24.12
C GLY A 139 -13.28 4.99 25.48
N TRP A 140 -12.05 4.87 25.97
CA TRP A 140 -11.57 5.51 27.20
C TRP A 140 -11.02 6.92 26.98
N PHE A 141 -10.58 7.24 25.76
CA PHE A 141 -9.98 8.51 25.41
C PHE A 141 -11.00 9.65 25.52
N GLU A 142 -10.58 10.78 26.09
CA GLU A 142 -11.39 12.00 26.16
C GLU A 142 -10.66 13.20 25.58
N ASP A 143 -9.38 13.40 25.93
CA ASP A 143 -8.60 14.52 25.37
C ASP A 143 -7.09 14.25 25.31
N ILE A 144 -6.39 14.99 24.45
CA ILE A 144 -4.94 15.04 24.32
C ILE A 144 -4.46 16.49 24.21
N GLU A 145 -3.38 16.81 24.92
CA GLU A 145 -2.72 18.11 24.83
C GLU A 145 -1.20 17.98 24.92
N VAL A 146 -0.49 18.95 24.34
CA VAL A 146 0.95 19.11 24.57
C VAL A 146 1.10 19.99 25.80
N SER A 147 1.71 19.45 26.85
CA SER A 147 1.92 20.17 28.11
C SER A 147 3.40 20.24 28.47
N ASN A 148 3.75 21.24 29.25
CA ASN A 148 5.08 21.37 29.84
C ASN A 148 5.04 20.93 31.29
N SER A 149 6.06 20.18 31.67
CA SER A 149 6.20 19.64 33.01
C SER A 149 7.55 20.00 33.59
N LYS A 150 7.58 20.37 34.87
CA LYS A 150 8.85 20.65 35.56
C LYS A 150 9.42 19.35 36.11
N VAL A 151 10.51 18.88 35.53
CA VAL A 151 11.31 17.77 36.06
C VAL A 151 12.59 18.37 36.63
N GLY A 152 12.60 18.60 37.94
CA GLY A 152 13.68 19.34 38.60
C GLY A 152 13.72 20.81 38.15
N PHE A 153 14.83 21.22 37.51
CA PHE A 153 15.03 22.58 36.99
C PHE A 153 14.77 22.70 35.47
N ALA A 154 14.46 21.60 34.79
CA ALA A 154 14.18 21.58 33.35
C ALA A 154 12.67 21.54 33.09
N GLU A 155 12.22 22.25 32.07
CA GLU A 155 10.90 22.07 31.49
C GLU A 155 10.98 20.96 30.44
N GLU A 156 10.32 19.84 30.71
CA GLU A 156 10.16 18.73 29.78
C GLU A 156 8.78 18.81 29.15
N GLU A 157 8.75 18.94 27.83
CA GLU A 157 7.53 18.86 27.02
C GLU A 157 7.06 17.41 26.94
N ARG A 158 5.75 17.18 27.08
CA ARG A 158 5.16 15.84 27.03
C ARG A 158 3.78 15.87 26.38
N ILE A 159 3.31 14.68 25.99
CA ILE A 159 1.93 14.47 25.58
C ILE A 159 1.14 14.08 26.83
N SER A 160 0.17 14.90 27.20
CA SER A 160 -0.80 14.60 28.26
C SER A 160 -2.07 14.05 27.65
N ILE A 161 -2.59 12.96 28.22
CA ILE A 161 -3.78 12.26 27.74
C ILE A 161 -4.78 12.19 28.90
N PHE A 162 -6.03 12.56 28.64
CA PHE A 162 -7.12 12.50 29.60
C PHE A 162 -8.00 11.28 29.35
N ASP A 163 -8.23 10.50 30.40
CA ASP A 163 -9.11 9.33 30.37
C ASP A 163 -10.41 9.60 31.13
N ARG A 164 -11.55 9.34 30.46
CA ARG A 164 -12.89 9.63 30.98
C ARG A 164 -13.32 8.77 32.16
N PHE A 165 -12.75 7.58 32.28
CA PHE A 165 -13.12 6.62 33.32
C PHE A 165 -12.30 6.85 34.59
N THR A 166 -11.01 7.14 34.44
CA THR A 166 -10.12 7.45 35.57
C THR A 166 -10.22 8.91 36.03
N ARG A 167 -10.72 9.80 35.15
CA ARG A 167 -10.78 11.26 35.37
C ARG A 167 -9.41 11.86 35.71
N SER A 168 -8.36 11.32 35.10
CA SER A 168 -6.99 11.71 35.37
C SER A 168 -6.19 11.92 34.09
N TRP A 169 -5.21 12.82 34.17
CA TRP A 169 -4.21 13.02 33.14
C TRP A 169 -3.03 12.07 33.37
N PHE A 170 -2.54 11.46 32.30
CA PHE A 170 -1.31 10.69 32.30
C PHE A 170 -0.50 10.95 31.03
N ASP A 171 0.76 10.51 31.02
CA ASP A 171 1.65 10.72 29.88
C ASP A 171 1.63 9.54 28.89
N GLN A 172 2.16 9.75 27.69
CA GLN A 172 2.24 8.71 26.66
C GLN A 172 2.97 7.43 27.11
N ARG A 173 3.82 7.48 28.14
CA ARG A 173 4.55 6.30 28.63
C ARG A 173 3.61 5.32 29.32
N SER A 174 2.50 5.81 29.88
CA SER A 174 1.44 4.99 30.47
C SER A 174 0.31 4.64 29.49
N ALA A 175 0.33 5.18 28.26
CA ALA A 175 -0.63 4.82 27.24
C ALA A 175 -0.44 3.36 26.77
N ASN A 176 -1.53 2.71 26.35
CA ASN A 176 -1.43 1.42 25.69
C ASN A 176 -0.82 1.58 24.30
N GLU A 177 -0.22 0.51 23.79
CA GLU A 177 0.45 0.52 22.49
C GLU A 177 -0.48 0.92 21.34
N GLY A 178 -1.70 0.36 21.30
CA GLY A 178 -2.69 0.70 20.27
C GLY A 178 -3.01 2.20 20.20
N PHE A 179 -3.02 2.92 21.32
CA PHE A 179 -3.16 4.38 21.36
C PHE A 179 -2.02 5.08 20.63
N LEU A 180 -0.78 4.68 20.90
CA LEU A 180 0.40 5.27 20.29
C LEU A 180 0.41 5.04 18.77
N PHE A 181 -0.01 3.86 18.33
CA PHE A 181 -0.14 3.51 16.92
C PHE A 181 -1.22 4.34 16.21
N VAL A 182 -2.41 4.47 16.81
CA VAL A 182 -3.48 5.32 16.25
C VAL A 182 -3.07 6.78 16.19
N LEU A 183 -2.41 7.29 17.24
CA LEU A 183 -1.86 8.64 17.25
C LEU A 183 -0.83 8.84 16.13
N PHE A 184 0.11 7.90 15.98
CA PHE A 184 1.11 7.92 14.92
C PHE A 184 0.48 7.92 13.53
N TYR A 185 -0.44 6.99 13.24
CA TYR A 185 -1.11 6.92 11.94
C TYR A 185 -1.88 8.19 11.62
N THR A 186 -2.63 8.72 12.58
CA THR A 186 -3.41 9.93 12.35
C THR A 186 -2.49 11.13 12.15
N ALA A 187 -1.46 11.31 12.97
CA ALA A 187 -0.47 12.37 12.82
C ALA A 187 0.25 12.31 11.46
N LEU A 188 0.60 11.10 11.01
CA LEU A 188 1.22 10.86 9.71
C LEU A 188 0.30 11.30 8.56
N MET A 189 -1.00 10.99 8.65
CA MET A 189 -1.98 11.34 7.63
C MET A 189 -2.30 12.85 7.58
N VAL A 190 -2.47 13.50 8.73
CA VAL A 190 -2.93 14.91 8.79
C VAL A 190 -1.81 15.93 8.58
N SER A 191 -0.55 15.52 8.69
CA SER A 191 0.58 16.44 8.59
C SER A 191 0.90 16.83 7.16
N LYS A 192 1.13 18.13 6.93
CA LYS A 192 1.71 18.66 5.70
C LYS A 192 3.21 18.43 5.59
N ASP A 193 3.88 18.16 6.72
CA ASP A 193 5.32 17.95 6.80
C ASP A 193 5.71 16.47 6.60
N THR A 194 4.72 15.59 6.39
CA THR A 194 4.92 14.19 6.02
C THR A 194 4.70 13.99 4.51
N PRO A 195 5.29 12.94 3.90
CA PRO A 195 5.12 12.68 2.47
C PRO A 195 3.65 12.59 2.05
N SER A 196 3.33 13.00 0.82
CA SER A 196 2.01 12.78 0.23
C SER A 196 1.80 11.33 -0.19
N ILE A 197 2.89 10.63 -0.55
CA ILE A 197 2.89 9.21 -0.92
C ILE A 197 3.85 8.45 0.00
N PHE A 198 3.35 7.43 0.70
CA PHE A 198 4.16 6.61 1.61
C PHE A 198 3.57 5.21 1.81
N ALA A 199 4.32 4.33 2.48
CA ALA A 199 3.83 3.02 2.89
C ALA A 199 3.90 2.85 4.41
N ILE A 200 3.02 2.00 4.96
CA ILE A 200 3.07 1.54 6.35
C ILE A 200 3.12 0.02 6.35
N ASP A 201 4.20 -0.52 6.90
CA ASP A 201 4.36 -1.95 7.09
C ASP A 201 3.70 -2.42 8.40
N ASN A 202 2.98 -3.53 8.36
CA ASN A 202 2.28 -4.16 9.49
C ASN A 202 1.39 -3.18 10.26
N MET A 203 0.50 -2.50 9.55
CA MET A 203 -0.31 -1.42 10.13
C MET A 203 -1.22 -1.90 11.28
N ASP A 204 -1.56 -3.19 11.28
CA ASP A 204 -2.43 -3.85 12.23
C ASP A 204 -1.71 -4.32 13.51
N ALA A 205 -0.41 -4.06 13.63
CA ALA A 205 0.36 -4.38 14.82
C ALA A 205 -0.32 -3.82 16.08
N SER A 206 -0.53 -4.71 17.06
CA SER A 206 -1.05 -4.37 18.39
C SER A 206 -2.46 -3.75 18.41
N LEU A 207 -3.17 -3.77 17.28
CA LEU A 207 -4.56 -3.37 17.16
C LEU A 207 -5.50 -4.58 17.24
N ASN A 208 -6.61 -4.42 17.96
CA ASN A 208 -7.66 -5.45 17.96
C ASN A 208 -8.47 -5.40 16.63
N PRO A 209 -9.12 -6.51 16.22
CA PRO A 209 -9.85 -6.59 14.95
C PRO A 209 -10.85 -5.45 14.69
N LYS A 210 -11.61 -5.01 15.70
CA LYS A 210 -12.60 -3.94 15.51
C LYS A 210 -11.91 -2.60 15.25
N LEU A 211 -10.80 -2.35 15.94
CA LEU A 211 -10.00 -1.14 15.75
C LEU A 211 -9.32 -1.16 14.38
N CYS A 212 -8.82 -2.31 13.91
CA CYS A 212 -8.29 -2.44 12.54
C CYS A 212 -9.30 -1.98 11.49
N THR A 213 -10.53 -2.49 11.54
CA THR A 213 -11.60 -2.09 10.61
C THR A 213 -11.87 -0.59 10.67
N LYS A 214 -11.99 -0.03 11.89
CA LYS A 214 -12.27 1.40 12.08
C LYS A 214 -11.14 2.28 11.55
N ILE A 215 -9.89 1.93 11.82
CA ILE A 215 -8.73 2.71 11.39
C ILE A 215 -8.59 2.70 9.88
N ILE A 216 -8.83 1.59 9.19
CA ILE A 216 -8.84 1.59 7.72
C ILE A 216 -9.91 2.54 7.17
N THR A 217 -11.13 2.49 7.71
CA THR A 217 -12.20 3.42 7.31
C THR A 217 -11.83 4.88 7.57
N ASP A 218 -11.14 5.17 8.68
CA ASP A 218 -10.67 6.53 8.99
C ASP A 218 -9.52 6.95 8.06
N MET A 219 -8.55 6.07 7.79
CA MET A 219 -7.44 6.34 6.89
C MET A 219 -7.93 6.67 5.48
N VAL A 220 -8.96 5.99 4.97
CA VAL A 220 -9.57 6.34 3.67
C VAL A 220 -10.11 7.78 3.67
N LYS A 221 -10.82 8.18 4.73
CA LYS A 221 -11.34 9.55 4.85
C LYS A 221 -10.22 10.58 4.96
N LEU A 222 -9.21 10.27 5.78
CA LEU A 222 -8.05 11.14 5.97
C LEU A 222 -7.23 11.26 4.68
N ALA A 223 -7.10 10.18 3.91
CA ALA A 223 -6.43 10.19 2.61
C ALA A 223 -7.09 11.17 1.65
N GLN A 224 -8.41 11.15 1.57
CA GLN A 224 -9.19 12.08 0.75
C GLN A 224 -9.12 13.52 1.29
N GLN A 225 -9.19 13.69 2.61
CA GLN A 225 -9.21 15.02 3.24
C GLN A 225 -7.86 15.75 3.17
N PHE A 226 -6.76 15.01 3.31
CA PHE A 226 -5.39 15.56 3.40
C PHE A 226 -4.53 15.25 2.16
N ASP A 227 -5.15 14.81 1.06
CA ASP A 227 -4.49 14.51 -0.21
C ASP A 227 -3.28 13.57 -0.05
N LYS A 228 -3.53 12.42 0.60
CA LYS A 228 -2.52 11.38 0.84
C LYS A 228 -2.82 10.12 0.02
N GLN A 229 -1.76 9.47 -0.45
CA GLN A 229 -1.81 8.11 -1.00
C GLN A 229 -0.93 7.20 -0.14
N CYS A 230 -1.53 6.21 0.52
CA CYS A 230 -0.81 5.29 1.39
C CYS A 230 -0.90 3.83 0.90
N PHE A 231 0.20 3.10 1.03
CA PHE A 231 0.26 1.65 0.81
C PHE A 231 0.35 0.94 2.16
N LEU A 232 -0.52 -0.02 2.43
CA LEU A 232 -0.59 -0.69 3.73
C LEU A 232 -0.32 -2.18 3.56
N THR A 233 0.49 -2.76 4.44
CA THR A 233 0.53 -4.21 4.64
C THR A 233 -0.13 -4.54 5.98
N ALA A 234 -0.78 -5.70 6.03
CA ALA A 234 -1.42 -6.17 7.24
C ALA A 234 -1.48 -7.70 7.29
N HIS A 235 -1.58 -8.25 8.50
CA HIS A 235 -1.72 -9.68 8.75
C HIS A 235 -3.12 -10.06 9.26
N ASN A 236 -3.83 -9.12 9.89
CA ASN A 236 -5.14 -9.29 10.49
C ASN A 236 -6.23 -9.14 9.42
N PRO A 237 -7.02 -10.20 9.13
CA PRO A 237 -8.06 -10.13 8.11
C PRO A 237 -9.10 -9.02 8.32
N ALA A 238 -9.29 -8.54 9.54
CA ALA A 238 -10.28 -7.51 9.86
C ALA A 238 -9.98 -6.15 9.23
N VAL A 239 -8.73 -5.87 8.79
CA VAL A 239 -8.44 -4.68 7.98
C VAL A 239 -9.22 -4.68 6.67
N LEU A 240 -9.46 -5.86 6.07
CA LEU A 240 -10.15 -5.99 4.79
C LEU A 240 -11.60 -5.51 4.89
N ASP A 241 -12.23 -5.68 6.04
CA ASP A 241 -13.62 -5.26 6.25
C ASP A 241 -13.78 -3.73 6.35
N GLY A 242 -12.68 -2.98 6.43
CA GLY A 242 -12.69 -1.52 6.38
C GLY A 242 -12.58 -0.95 4.96
N ILE A 243 -12.36 -1.79 3.95
CA ILE A 243 -12.13 -1.42 2.55
C ILE A 243 -13.43 -1.56 1.75
N ASP A 244 -13.68 -0.62 0.85
CA ASP A 244 -14.74 -0.69 -0.16
C ASP A 244 -14.16 -1.02 -1.55
N LEU A 245 -14.42 -2.23 -2.06
CA LEU A 245 -13.98 -2.64 -3.40
C LEU A 245 -14.74 -1.97 -4.54
N GLY A 246 -15.85 -1.28 -4.24
CA GLY A 246 -16.59 -0.48 -5.21
C GLY A 246 -16.00 0.90 -5.45
N ASP A 247 -15.07 1.34 -4.61
CA ASP A 247 -14.35 2.62 -4.72
C ASP A 247 -13.01 2.42 -5.44
N ASP A 248 -12.80 3.08 -6.59
CA ASP A 248 -11.60 2.92 -7.40
C ASP A 248 -10.33 3.54 -6.79
N GLU A 249 -10.50 4.42 -5.79
CA GLU A 249 -9.43 4.99 -4.96
C GLU A 249 -8.97 4.00 -3.87
N GLN A 250 -9.76 2.96 -3.60
CA GLN A 250 -9.44 1.91 -2.65
C GLN A 250 -9.06 0.63 -3.40
N ARG A 251 -7.82 0.14 -3.21
CA ARG A 251 -7.31 -0.98 -3.99
C ARG A 251 -6.74 -2.07 -3.10
N LEU A 252 -7.25 -3.28 -3.29
CA LEU A 252 -6.74 -4.49 -2.65
C LEU A 252 -5.85 -5.27 -3.63
N PHE A 253 -4.65 -5.62 -3.17
CA PHE A 253 -3.71 -6.44 -3.94
C PHE A 253 -3.32 -7.69 -3.17
N VAL A 254 -3.32 -8.82 -3.86
CA VAL A 254 -2.77 -10.08 -3.37
C VAL A 254 -1.40 -10.28 -4.01
N VAL A 255 -0.37 -10.29 -3.18
CA VAL A 255 1.02 -10.53 -3.57
C VAL A 255 1.37 -11.99 -3.29
N SER A 256 1.94 -12.69 -4.26
CA SER A 256 2.30 -14.10 -4.17
C SER A 256 3.58 -14.41 -4.97
N ARG A 257 4.12 -15.62 -4.81
CA ARG A 257 5.25 -16.12 -5.63
C ARG A 257 4.78 -17.26 -6.53
N ASN A 258 5.24 -17.27 -7.77
CA ASN A 258 5.01 -18.41 -8.68
C ASN A 258 6.03 -19.55 -8.41
N ARG A 259 5.88 -20.68 -9.13
CA ARG A 259 6.77 -21.85 -8.99
C ARG A 259 8.23 -21.59 -9.38
N LYS A 260 8.50 -20.54 -10.15
CA LYS A 260 9.85 -20.10 -10.56
C LYS A 260 10.44 -19.07 -9.60
N GLY A 261 9.73 -18.71 -8.53
CA GLY A 261 10.15 -17.72 -7.53
C GLY A 261 9.83 -16.25 -7.90
N HIS A 262 9.19 -15.98 -9.04
CA HIS A 262 8.84 -14.61 -9.44
C HIS A 262 7.64 -14.09 -8.63
N THR A 263 7.68 -12.79 -8.30
CA THR A 263 6.56 -12.08 -7.69
C THR A 263 5.37 -12.00 -8.67
N ARG A 264 4.17 -12.29 -8.17
CA ARG A 264 2.90 -12.05 -8.86
C ARG A 264 2.03 -11.16 -7.99
N VAL A 265 1.44 -10.15 -8.60
CA VAL A 265 0.49 -9.24 -7.95
C VAL A 265 -0.85 -9.35 -8.67
N LYS A 266 -1.92 -9.63 -7.93
CA LYS A 266 -3.30 -9.66 -8.44
C LYS A 266 -4.10 -8.55 -7.74
N ARG A 267 -4.70 -7.63 -8.50
CA ARG A 267 -5.73 -6.72 -7.95
C ARG A 267 -7.00 -7.53 -7.69
N ILE A 268 -7.60 -7.34 -6.53
CA ILE A 268 -8.90 -7.89 -6.16
C ILE A 268 -9.94 -6.79 -6.36
N GLY A 269 -10.89 -7.02 -7.27
CA GLY A 269 -11.99 -6.11 -7.56
C GLY A 269 -13.32 -6.59 -6.98
N ILE A 270 -14.37 -5.81 -7.17
CA ILE A 270 -15.73 -6.18 -6.75
C ILE A 270 -16.21 -7.48 -7.42
N GLU A 271 -15.75 -7.74 -8.64
CA GLU A 271 -15.99 -8.95 -9.42
C GLU A 271 -15.36 -10.22 -8.82
N ASP A 272 -14.34 -10.05 -7.98
CA ASP A 272 -13.68 -11.16 -7.27
C ASP A 272 -14.35 -11.48 -5.93
N LYS A 273 -15.29 -10.63 -5.45
CA LYS A 273 -15.93 -10.80 -4.15
C LYS A 273 -16.86 -12.03 -4.16
N PRO A 274 -16.61 -13.03 -3.29
CA PRO A 274 -17.41 -14.25 -3.27
C PRO A 274 -18.74 -14.02 -2.53
N PHE A 275 -19.78 -14.72 -2.99
CA PHE A 275 -21.07 -14.81 -2.29
C PHE A 275 -21.12 -16.05 -1.41
N SER A 276 -21.88 -15.99 -0.32
CA SER A 276 -22.13 -17.15 0.53
C SER A 276 -22.98 -18.20 -0.21
N ALA A 277 -23.04 -19.42 0.32
CA ALA A 277 -23.92 -20.47 -0.19
C ALA A 277 -25.42 -20.11 -0.12
N THR A 278 -25.78 -19.14 0.73
CA THR A 278 -27.14 -18.59 0.89
C THR A 278 -27.41 -17.38 -0.03
N GLY A 279 -26.42 -16.96 -0.83
CA GLY A 279 -26.53 -15.79 -1.72
C GLY A 279 -26.32 -14.45 -1.02
N GLU A 280 -25.84 -14.46 0.23
CA GLU A 280 -25.55 -13.26 1.00
C GLU A 280 -24.13 -12.77 0.73
N ASP A 281 -23.94 -11.45 0.85
CA ASP A 281 -22.64 -10.81 0.74
C ASP A 281 -21.70 -11.29 1.85
N LEU A 282 -20.60 -11.92 1.47
CA LEU A 282 -19.58 -12.37 2.41
C LEU A 282 -18.66 -11.21 2.77
N LYS A 283 -18.27 -11.12 4.05
CA LYS A 283 -17.24 -10.17 4.49
C LYS A 283 -15.89 -10.50 3.86
N LEU A 284 -15.07 -9.48 3.60
CA LEU A 284 -13.77 -9.68 2.94
C LEU A 284 -12.79 -10.43 3.86
N SER A 285 -12.84 -10.15 5.17
CA SER A 285 -12.09 -10.89 6.17
C SER A 285 -12.42 -12.40 6.15
N GLU A 286 -13.70 -12.73 6.02
CA GLU A 286 -14.18 -14.10 5.94
C GLU A 286 -13.78 -14.75 4.60
N ALA A 287 -13.89 -14.02 3.50
CA ALA A 287 -13.51 -14.50 2.16
C ALA A 287 -12.02 -14.84 2.11
N PHE A 288 -11.19 -14.00 2.73
CA PHE A 288 -9.77 -14.22 2.87
C PHE A 288 -9.47 -15.46 3.70
N LEU A 289 -10.07 -15.58 4.90
CA LEU A 289 -9.86 -16.73 5.79
C LEU A 289 -10.31 -18.07 5.19
N ARG A 290 -11.34 -18.06 4.33
CA ARG A 290 -11.78 -19.24 3.55
C ARG A 290 -10.87 -19.53 2.35
N GLY A 291 -9.91 -18.66 2.04
CA GLY A 291 -8.98 -18.80 0.92
C GLY A 291 -9.55 -18.38 -0.44
N TYR A 292 -10.71 -17.72 -0.49
CA TYR A 292 -11.34 -17.30 -1.75
C TYR A 292 -10.58 -16.17 -2.44
N LEU A 293 -9.98 -15.25 -1.66
CA LEU A 293 -9.23 -14.12 -2.22
C LEU A 293 -7.79 -14.48 -2.60
N GLY A 294 -7.26 -15.60 -2.08
CA GLY A 294 -5.84 -15.94 -2.17
C GLY A 294 -5.01 -15.31 -1.04
N GLY A 295 -3.68 -15.32 -1.17
CA GLY A 295 -2.76 -14.74 -0.18
C GLY A 295 -2.51 -15.60 1.08
N LEU A 296 -3.37 -16.58 1.37
CA LEU A 296 -3.12 -17.54 2.45
C LEU A 296 -2.01 -18.55 2.09
N PRO A 297 -1.07 -18.83 3.00
CA PRO A 297 -0.11 -19.92 2.85
C PRO A 297 -0.82 -21.26 2.73
N LYS A 298 -0.31 -22.14 1.84
CA LYS A 298 -0.87 -23.49 1.64
C LYS A 298 -0.28 -24.54 2.57
N ASN A 299 0.86 -24.24 3.21
CA ASN A 299 1.60 -25.17 4.06
C ASN A 299 1.84 -24.50 5.42
N PHE A 300 1.52 -25.22 6.50
CA PHE A 300 1.92 -24.94 7.88
C PHE A 300 2.44 -26.23 8.51
#